data_AF-A0A372IDD8-F1
#
_entry.id   AF-A0A372IDD8-F1
#
_cell.length_a   1.000
_cell.length_b   1.000
_cell.length_c   1.000
_cell.angle_alpha   90.00
_cell.angle_beta   90.00
_cell.angle_gamma   90.00
#
_symmetry.space_group_name_H-M   'P 1'
#
loop_
_entity.id
_entity.type
_entity.pdbx_description
1 polymer ?
#
loop_
_entity_poly.entity_id
_entity_poly.type
_entity_poly.pdbx_seq_one_letter_code
_entity_poly.pdbx_strand_id
1 'polypeptide(L)'
;MPHSTTEKQRTNITLSATNLAAARELGLNVSAISDAALAEAVRAAKAEAWARENAGAIAERRAWIEAHGTPLADLQVLKTD
;
A
#
# COMPACT_ATOMS: atom_id res chain seq x y z
N MET A 1 -5.72 20.30 6.67
CA MET A 1 -6.08 19.15 7.52
C MET A 1 -6.68 18.10 6.61
N PRO A 2 -6.10 16.90 6.42
CA PRO A 2 -6.78 15.88 5.62
C PRO A 2 -8.03 15.45 6.39
N HIS A 3 -9.20 15.67 5.79
CA HIS A 3 -10.46 15.13 6.28
C HIS A 3 -10.42 13.63 6.04
N SER A 4 -10.23 12.85 7.11
CA SER A 4 -10.57 11.43 7.11
C SER A 4 -12.08 11.34 7.03
N THR A 5 -12.65 11.41 5.82
CA THR A 5 -14.03 11.03 5.62
C THR A 5 -14.11 9.52 5.75
N THR A 6 -14.33 9.06 6.98
CA THR A 6 -14.61 7.65 7.33
C THR A 6 -16.03 7.25 6.90
N GLU A 7 -16.57 7.89 5.87
CA GLU A 7 -17.92 7.65 5.38
C GLU A 7 -17.87 6.61 4.28
N LYS A 8 -18.53 5.47 4.53
CA LYS A 8 -18.69 4.43 3.52
C LYS A 8 -19.66 4.92 2.46
N GLN A 9 -19.16 5.13 1.25
CA GLN A 9 -20.01 5.44 0.10
C GLN A 9 -20.57 4.14 -0.48
N ARG A 10 -21.90 4.07 -0.63
CA ARG A 10 -22.54 2.94 -1.30
C ARG A 10 -22.31 3.03 -2.80
N THR A 11 -21.63 2.02 -3.36
CA THR A 11 -21.31 1.94 -4.79
C THR A 11 -21.80 0.62 -5.35
N ASN A 12 -22.35 0.63 -6.57
CA ASN A 12 -22.72 -0.58 -7.28
C ASN A 12 -21.48 -1.14 -7.98
N ILE A 13 -21.16 -2.42 -7.74
CA ILE A 13 -20.06 -3.13 -8.37
C ILE A 13 -20.59 -4.39 -9.07
N THR A 14 -19.95 -4.77 -10.17
CA THR A 14 -20.27 -6.01 -10.90
C THR A 14 -19.36 -7.13 -10.43
N LEU A 15 -19.96 -8.25 -10.01
CA LEU A 15 -19.25 -9.46 -9.56
C LEU A 15 -19.86 -10.69 -10.25
N SER A 16 -19.07 -11.78 -10.31
CA SER A 16 -19.56 -13.07 -10.81
C SER A 16 -20.77 -13.55 -9.99
N ALA A 17 -21.85 -13.90 -10.70
CA ALA A 17 -23.07 -14.43 -10.09
C ALA A 17 -22.80 -15.71 -9.30
N THR A 18 -21.94 -16.59 -9.82
CA THR A 18 -21.51 -17.83 -9.15
C THR A 18 -20.83 -17.53 -7.82
N ASN A 19 -19.92 -16.55 -7.79
CA ASN A 19 -19.20 -16.20 -6.57
C ASN A 19 -20.11 -15.51 -5.55
N LEU A 20 -21.06 -14.68 -6.00
CA LEU A 20 -22.05 -14.06 -5.12
C LEU A 20 -23.00 -15.09 -4.49
N ALA A 21 -23.42 -16.11 -5.24
CA ALA A 21 -24.23 -17.20 -4.72
C ALA A 21 -23.47 -17.98 -3.65
N ALA A 22 -22.24 -18.43 -3.96
CA ALA A 22 -21.39 -19.15 -3.01
C ALA A 22 -21.09 -18.32 -1.75
N ALA A 23 -20.81 -17.03 -1.90
CA ALA A 23 -20.57 -16.13 -0.76
C ALA A 23 -21.80 -16.03 0.16
N ARG A 24 -23.01 -16.00 -0.40
CA ARG A 24 -24.26 -15.99 0.38
C ARG A 24 -24.49 -17.29 1.12
N GLU A 25 -24.29 -18.43 0.45
CA GLU A 25 -24.41 -19.77 1.06
C GLU A 25 -23.44 -19.95 2.22
N LEU A 26 -22.23 -19.40 2.10
CA LEU A 26 -21.18 -19.47 3.11
C LEU A 26 -21.25 -18.34 4.17
N GLY A 27 -22.25 -17.45 4.09
CA GLY A 27 -22.41 -16.35 5.06
C GLY A 27 -21.29 -15.29 5.02
N LEU A 28 -20.60 -15.14 3.88
CA LEU A 28 -19.49 -14.20 3.73
C LEU A 28 -20.00 -12.76 3.57
N ASN A 29 -19.31 -11.82 4.22
CA ASN A 29 -19.59 -10.40 4.08
C ASN A 29 -18.88 -9.83 2.83
N VAL A 30 -19.56 -9.90 1.69
CA VAL A 30 -19.05 -9.44 0.38
C VAL A 30 -18.58 -7.98 0.42
N SER A 31 -19.29 -7.11 1.14
CA SER A 31 -18.92 -5.69 1.24
C SER A 31 -17.61 -5.51 1.99
N ALA A 32 -17.42 -6.19 3.12
CA ALA A 32 -16.19 -6.10 3.91
C ALA A 32 -14.99 -6.69 3.17
N ILE A 33 -15.19 -7.81 2.47
CA ILE A 33 -14.15 -8.44 1.65
C ILE A 33 -13.74 -7.52 0.50
N SER A 34 -14.72 -6.95 -0.22
CA SER A 34 -14.46 -6.03 -1.34
C SER A 34 -13.73 -4.77 -0.87
N ASP A 35 -14.13 -4.20 0.26
CA ASP A 35 -13.51 -3.01 0.84
C ASP A 35 -12.04 -3.26 1.22
N ALA A 36 -11.76 -4.38 1.90
CA ALA A 36 -10.40 -4.77 2.26
C ALA A 36 -9.51 -5.02 1.04
N ALA A 37 -10.03 -5.74 0.04
CA ALA A 37 -9.30 -6.01 -1.20
C ALA A 37 -9.00 -4.72 -1.97
N LEU A 38 -9.96 -3.79 -2.04
CA LEU A 38 -9.78 -2.49 -2.69
C LEU A 38 -8.78 -1.62 -1.94
N ALA A 39 -8.85 -1.56 -0.60
CA ALA A 39 -7.91 -0.81 0.21
C ALA A 39 -6.46 -1.28 0.00
N GLU A 40 -6.25 -2.59 -0.06
CA GLU A 40 -4.95 -3.18 -0.33
C GLU A 40 -4.44 -2.85 -1.75
N ALA A 41 -5.30 -2.99 -2.77
CA ALA A 41 -4.96 -2.61 -4.13
C ALA A 41 -4.60 -1.12 -4.26
N VAL A 42 -5.34 -0.23 -3.59
CA VAL A 42 -5.07 1.20 -3.54
C VAL A 42 -3.74 1.49 -2.86
N ARG A 43 -3.44 0.81 -1.74
CA ARG A 43 -2.18 0.95 -1.02
C ARG A 43 -1.00 0.54 -1.89
N ALA A 44 -1.09 -0.59 -2.58
CA ALA A 44 -0.08 -1.07 -3.52
C ALA A 44 0.14 -0.06 -4.67
N ALA A 45 -0.94 0.38 -5.31
CA ALA A 45 -0.86 1.36 -6.41
C ALA A 45 -0.22 2.69 -5.98
N LYS A 46 -0.54 3.17 -4.77
CA LYS A 46 0.10 4.37 -4.18
C LYS A 46 1.58 4.16 -3.90
N ALA A 47 1.96 3.00 -3.35
CA ALA A 47 3.36 2.68 -3.09
C ALA A 47 4.17 2.60 -4.40
N GLU A 48 3.61 1.99 -5.45
CA GLU A 48 4.23 1.96 -6.77
C GLU A 48 4.38 3.35 -7.39
N ALA A 49 3.33 4.17 -7.32
CA ALA A 49 3.37 5.54 -7.82
C ALA A 49 4.47 6.35 -7.11
N TRP A 50 4.50 6.29 -5.77
CA TRP A 50 5.54 6.95 -4.98
C TRP A 50 6.94 6.44 -5.34
N ALA A 51 7.13 5.12 -5.48
CA ALA A 51 8.43 4.55 -5.82
C ALA A 51 8.91 5.02 -7.21
N ARG A 52 8.00 5.13 -8.20
CA ARG A 52 8.32 5.69 -9.52
C ARG A 52 8.69 7.16 -9.45
N GLU A 53 7.89 7.96 -8.75
CA GLU A 53 8.13 9.40 -8.56
C GLU A 53 9.46 9.69 -7.87
N ASN A 54 9.86 8.86 -6.91
CA ASN A 54 11.05 9.06 -6.09
C ASN A 54 12.26 8.24 -6.56
N ALA A 55 12.15 7.51 -7.68
CA ALA A 55 13.21 6.63 -8.18
C ALA A 55 14.53 7.37 -8.41
N GLY A 56 14.48 8.59 -8.98
CA GLY A 56 15.65 9.43 -9.21
C GLY A 56 16.34 9.85 -7.91
N ALA A 57 15.59 10.44 -6.98
CA ALA A 57 16.13 10.87 -5.68
C ALA A 57 16.72 9.70 -4.87
N ILE A 58 16.08 8.52 -4.93
CA ILE A 58 16.60 7.30 -4.29
C ILE A 58 17.92 6.86 -4.96
N ALA A 59 18.00 6.89 -6.30
CA ALA A 59 19.21 6.53 -7.03
C ALA A 59 20.36 7.50 -6.74
N GLU A 60 20.10 8.81 -6.73
CA GLU A 60 21.07 9.84 -6.36
C GLU A 60 21.58 9.63 -4.93
N ARG A 61 20.67 9.38 -3.98
CA ARG A 61 21.04 9.11 -2.59
C ARG A 61 21.89 7.84 -2.45
N ARG A 62 21.57 6.77 -3.20
CA ARG A 62 22.40 5.54 -3.22
C ARG A 62 23.80 5.85 -3.75
N ALA A 63 23.91 6.52 -4.90
CA ALA A 63 25.20 6.88 -5.47
C ALA A 63 26.04 7.74 -4.51
N TRP A 64 25.39 8.68 -3.80
CA TRP A 64 26.08 9.48 -2.79
C TRP A 64 26.60 8.62 -1.63
N ILE A 65 25.79 7.70 -1.10
CA ILE A 65 26.19 6.80 -0.01
C ILE A 65 27.34 5.88 -0.44
N GLU A 66 27.32 5.33 -1.65
CA GLU A 66 28.42 4.50 -2.18
C GLU A 66 29.73 5.30 -2.26
N ALA A 67 29.66 6.58 -2.63
CA ALA A 67 30.85 7.43 -2.78
C ALA A 67 31.38 8.00 -1.44
N HIS A 68 30.51 8.27 -0.46
CA HIS A 68 30.87 9.00 0.76
C HIS A 68 30.72 8.18 2.04
N GLY A 69 30.16 6.97 1.95
CA GLY A 69 29.73 6.17 3.09
C GLY A 69 28.35 6.58 3.62
N THR A 70 27.81 5.75 4.50
CA THR A 70 26.51 6.01 5.14
C THR A 70 26.63 7.18 6.13
N PRO A 71 25.78 8.22 6.04
CA PRO A 71 25.77 9.30 7.00
C PRO A 71 25.60 8.80 8.44
N LEU A 72 26.36 9.35 9.37
CA LEU A 72 26.29 9.04 10.81
C LEU A 72 26.57 7.58 11.17
N ALA A 73 27.26 6.82 10.29
CA ALA A 73 27.59 5.42 10.56
C ALA A 73 28.39 5.23 11.87
N ASP A 74 29.18 6.22 12.26
CA ASP A 74 29.96 6.28 13.51
C ASP A 74 29.09 6.43 14.77
N LEU A 75 27.86 6.92 14.64
CA LEU A 75 26.90 7.08 15.72
C LEU A 75 25.84 5.96 15.75
N GLN A 76 25.93 4.99 14.83
CA GLN A 76 24.94 3.91 14.73
C GLN A 76 25.08 2.93 15.90
N VAL A 77 24.13 2.98 16.84
CA VAL A 77 24.10 2.12 18.04
C VAL A 77 23.37 0.79 17.84
N LEU A 78 22.51 0.71 16.81
CA LEU A 78 21.82 -0.53 16.47
C LEU A 78 22.80 -1.42 15.69
N LYS A 79 23.29 -2.47 16.35
CA LYS A 79 24.04 -3.54 15.71
C LYS A 79 23.09 -4.33 14.82
N THR A 80 23.30 -4.24 13.52
CA THR A 80 22.73 -5.17 12.55
C THR A 80 23.74 -6.31 12.40
N ASP A 81 23.38 -7.49 12.93
CA ASP A 81 24.15 -8.72 12.76
C ASP A 81 24.25 -9.14 11.29
#